data_AF-A0A920TBP4-F1
#
_entry.id   AF-A0A920TBP4-F1
#
_cell.length_a   1.000
_cell.length_b   1.000
_cell.length_c   1.000
_cell.angle_alpha   90.00
_cell.angle_beta   90.00
_cell.angle_gamma   90.00
#
_symmetry.space_group_name_H-M   'P 1'
#
loop_
_entity.id
_entity.type
_entity.pdbx_description
1 polymer ?
#
loop_
_entity_poly.entity_id
_entity_poly.type
_entity_poly.pdbx_seq_one_letter_code
_entity_poly.pdbx_strand_id
1 'polypeptide(L)'
;MVTGFTGTLQPALSVNRSAADPQLFVEASAGSVNVWEMDDSNSLTIAQTFPSAYNPLPGNFGVPQQGTSSTLDSVPNRMMNAVWRDDSLWATHTVNVGGAANARWYEIDTTNSNYTLTQTGNVDAGPGIHTFMPGVSVDSEGNMGIVYSQSSTTQFPAMMYAGRQIADPLGTTREGTVVKASTTFYEGIPGRSPNQYRWGDYPGIAIDPADSKTFWGLHEYSASNSAWGTWWSSFRFANDPPPPPPRLHLHPFPHPALTP
;
A
#
# COMPACT_ATOMS: atom_id res chain seq x y z
N MET A 1 -23.42 13.97 3.55
CA MET A 1 -23.15 12.67 2.89
C MET A 1 -22.32 12.98 1.67
N VAL A 2 -21.08 12.50 1.60
CA VAL A 2 -20.23 12.69 0.42
C VAL A 2 -20.60 11.62 -0.60
N THR A 3 -20.83 12.03 -1.84
CA THR A 3 -21.18 11.15 -2.97
C THR A 3 -20.15 11.34 -4.07
N GLY A 4 -19.85 10.30 -4.86
CA GLY A 4 -19.02 10.44 -6.07
C GLY A 4 -17.79 9.54 -6.15
N PHE A 5 -17.35 8.94 -5.03
CA PHE A 5 -16.40 7.83 -5.10
C PHE A 5 -17.10 6.59 -5.67
N THR A 6 -16.38 5.87 -6.52
CA THR A 6 -16.83 4.69 -7.26
C THR A 6 -16.00 3.46 -6.92
N GLY A 7 -14.97 3.63 -6.09
CA GLY A 7 -14.17 2.55 -5.51
C GLY A 7 -13.93 2.71 -4.01
N THR A 8 -12.85 2.12 -3.52
CA THR A 8 -12.48 2.21 -2.10
C THR A 8 -11.64 3.42 -1.81
N LEU A 9 -12.04 4.18 -0.80
CA LEU A 9 -11.33 5.33 -0.28
C LEU A 9 -10.50 4.92 0.95
N GLN A 10 -9.23 5.29 0.96
CA GLN A 10 -8.29 5.02 2.06
C GLN A 10 -7.73 6.34 2.60
N PRO A 11 -7.92 6.67 3.89
CA PRO A 11 -7.26 7.82 4.49
C PRO A 11 -5.74 7.60 4.53
N ALA A 12 -4.98 8.65 4.24
CA ALA A 12 -3.54 8.64 4.42
C ALA A 12 -3.18 8.85 5.89
N LEU A 13 -2.31 8.01 6.44
CA LEU A 13 -1.68 8.30 7.72
C LEU A 13 -0.72 9.48 7.54
N SER A 14 -1.00 10.60 8.18
CA SER A 14 -0.18 11.81 8.08
C SER A 14 0.98 11.82 9.08
N VAL A 15 2.19 12.10 8.60
CA VAL A 15 3.42 12.26 9.39
C VAL A 15 4.03 13.62 9.04
N ASN A 16 4.37 14.41 10.06
CA ASN A 16 4.88 15.79 9.92
C ASN A 16 3.96 16.78 9.19
N ARG A 17 2.65 16.50 9.16
CA ARG A 17 1.64 17.36 8.56
C ARG A 17 1.45 18.65 9.37
N SER A 18 1.32 19.79 8.69
CA SER A 18 0.89 21.05 9.30
C SER A 18 -0.56 20.99 9.74
N ALA A 19 -0.93 21.82 10.73
CA ALA A 19 -2.32 21.99 11.12
C ALA A 19 -3.15 22.64 9.99
N ALA A 20 -2.51 23.42 9.11
CA ALA A 20 -3.16 24.10 7.99
C ALA A 20 -3.41 23.19 6.76
N ASP A 21 -2.84 21.98 6.76
CA ASP A 21 -2.95 21.07 5.63
C ASP A 21 -4.29 20.32 5.63
N PRO A 22 -4.86 19.98 4.45
CA PRO A 22 -6.05 19.14 4.36
C PRO A 22 -5.77 17.72 4.86
N GLN A 23 -6.81 16.93 5.13
CA GLN A 23 -6.65 15.48 5.26
C GLN A 23 -6.69 14.86 3.87
N LEU A 24 -5.70 14.04 3.54
CA LEU A 24 -5.64 13.37 2.23
C LEU A 24 -6.20 11.95 2.29
N PHE A 25 -6.94 11.60 1.25
CA PHE A 25 -7.44 10.26 1.01
C PHE A 25 -7.09 9.83 -0.40
N VAL A 26 -6.88 8.52 -0.59
CA VAL A 26 -6.59 7.95 -1.90
C VAL A 26 -7.66 6.93 -2.25
N GLU A 27 -8.22 7.06 -3.45
CA GLU A 27 -9.20 6.14 -4.00
C GLU A 27 -8.60 5.36 -5.17
N ALA A 28 -8.86 4.06 -5.22
CA ALA A 28 -8.71 3.27 -6.44
C ALA A 28 -10.09 3.04 -7.05
N SER A 29 -10.32 3.53 -8.28
CA SER A 29 -11.59 3.36 -8.98
C SER A 29 -11.41 3.14 -10.48
N ALA A 30 -11.95 2.04 -10.99
CA ALA A 30 -12.05 1.74 -12.42
C ALA A 30 -10.75 1.95 -13.24
N GLY A 31 -9.59 1.64 -12.65
CA GLY A 31 -8.28 1.81 -13.29
C GLY A 31 -7.64 3.19 -13.08
N SER A 32 -8.29 4.09 -12.35
CA SER A 32 -7.79 5.41 -11.96
C SER A 32 -7.44 5.45 -10.48
N VAL A 33 -6.48 6.30 -10.13
CA VAL A 33 -6.19 6.68 -8.74
C VAL A 33 -6.61 8.13 -8.54
N ASN A 34 -7.44 8.40 -7.53
CA ASN A 34 -7.87 9.75 -7.18
C ASN A 34 -7.33 10.16 -5.81
N VAL A 35 -6.84 11.38 -5.70
CA VAL A 35 -6.52 12.02 -4.42
C VAL A 35 -7.67 12.94 -4.05
N TRP A 36 -8.13 12.81 -2.82
CA TRP A 36 -9.20 13.61 -2.24
C TRP A 36 -8.67 14.41 -1.06
N GLU A 37 -9.17 15.63 -0.92
CA GLU A 37 -8.89 16.52 0.20
C GLU A 37 -10.14 16.68 1.05
N MET A 38 -9.98 16.57 2.37
CA MET A 38 -10.97 17.03 3.33
C MET A 38 -10.46 18.29 4.03
N ASP A 39 -11.23 19.36 3.91
CA ASP A 39 -10.98 20.63 4.59
C ASP A 39 -11.48 20.63 6.05
N ASP A 40 -11.19 21.71 6.78
CA ASP A 40 -11.60 21.91 8.18
C ASP A 40 -13.13 22.00 8.36
N SER A 41 -13.89 22.18 7.28
CA SER A 41 -15.35 22.15 7.30
C SER A 41 -15.93 20.73 7.10
N ASN A 42 -15.05 19.72 7.01
CA ASN A 42 -15.38 18.32 6.67
C ASN A 42 -15.96 18.15 5.26
N SER A 43 -15.62 19.06 4.34
CA SER A 43 -15.95 18.91 2.93
C SER A 43 -14.88 18.09 2.23
N LEU A 44 -15.27 16.95 1.67
CA LEU A 44 -14.38 16.05 0.91
C LEU A 44 -14.55 16.30 -0.59
N THR A 45 -13.48 16.68 -1.28
CA THR A 45 -13.47 16.98 -2.72
C THR A 45 -12.35 16.24 -3.43
N ILE A 46 -12.52 15.95 -4.73
CA ILE A 46 -11.43 15.40 -5.55
C ILE A 46 -10.43 16.53 -5.81
N ALA A 47 -9.20 16.34 -5.36
CA ALA A 47 -8.10 17.26 -5.63
C ALA A 47 -7.35 16.90 -6.92
N GLN A 48 -7.18 15.61 -7.20
CA GLN A 48 -6.47 15.14 -8.39
C GLN A 48 -6.96 13.77 -8.86
N THR A 49 -6.98 13.55 -10.18
CA THR A 49 -7.25 12.25 -10.81
C THR A 49 -6.08 11.84 -11.70
N PHE A 50 -5.57 10.63 -11.48
CA PHE A 50 -4.60 9.96 -12.33
C PHE A 50 -5.34 8.88 -13.15
N PRO A 51 -5.75 9.17 -14.39
CA PRO A 51 -6.48 8.21 -15.22
C PRO A 51 -5.55 7.09 -15.69
N SER A 52 -6.11 5.89 -15.88
CA SER A 52 -5.38 4.72 -16.39
C SER A 52 -4.11 4.38 -15.58
N ALA A 53 -4.13 4.64 -14.28
CA ALA A 53 -3.05 4.37 -13.34
C ALA A 53 -2.79 2.87 -13.11
N TYR A 54 -3.78 2.01 -13.37
CA TYR A 54 -3.63 0.55 -13.28
C TYR A 54 -4.66 -0.21 -14.12
N ASN A 55 -4.37 -1.49 -14.38
CA ASN A 55 -5.34 -2.43 -14.93
C ASN A 55 -6.01 -3.20 -13.79
N PRO A 56 -7.36 -3.20 -13.71
CA PRO A 56 -8.06 -3.97 -12.70
C PRO A 56 -7.89 -5.49 -12.91
N LEU A 57 -7.80 -6.25 -11.81
CA LEU A 57 -8.03 -7.69 -11.81
C LEU A 57 -9.53 -7.99 -11.91
N PRO A 58 -9.93 -9.16 -12.44
CA PRO A 58 -11.29 -9.67 -12.29
C PRO A 58 -11.69 -9.70 -10.81
N GLY A 59 -12.94 -9.34 -10.49
CA GLY A 59 -13.39 -9.27 -9.10
C GLY A 59 -13.36 -10.60 -8.33
N ASN A 60 -13.33 -11.73 -9.04
CA ASN A 60 -13.21 -13.08 -8.50
C ASN A 60 -11.81 -13.69 -8.67
N PHE A 61 -10.79 -12.87 -8.96
CA PHE A 61 -9.44 -13.36 -9.17
C PHE A 61 -8.90 -14.08 -7.93
N GLY A 62 -8.51 -15.34 -8.09
CA GLY A 62 -7.95 -16.18 -7.03
C GLY A 62 -6.45 -16.31 -7.18
N VAL A 63 -5.71 -15.98 -6.12
CA VAL A 63 -4.27 -16.20 -6.05
C VAL A 63 -4.01 -17.68 -5.73
N PRO A 64 -3.21 -18.40 -6.54
CA PRO A 64 -2.87 -19.80 -6.29
C PRO A 64 -1.93 -19.95 -5.09
N GLN A 65 -1.97 -21.13 -4.49
CA GLN A 65 -1.11 -21.56 -3.39
C GLN A 65 -0.70 -23.02 -3.61
N GLN A 66 0.49 -23.38 -3.13
CA GLN A 66 1.01 -24.73 -3.27
C GLN A 66 0.11 -25.78 -2.58
N GLY A 67 -0.01 -26.96 -3.18
CA GLY A 67 -0.61 -28.14 -2.53
C GLY A 67 -2.14 -28.20 -2.50
N THR A 68 -2.84 -27.26 -3.12
CA THR A 68 -4.30 -27.30 -3.30
C THR A 68 -4.73 -26.62 -4.60
N SER A 69 -5.94 -26.91 -5.08
CA SER A 69 -6.61 -26.15 -6.15
C SER A 69 -7.39 -24.94 -5.63
N SER A 70 -7.56 -24.82 -4.31
CA SER A 70 -8.19 -23.68 -3.66
C SER A 70 -7.30 -22.44 -3.77
N THR A 71 -7.92 -21.28 -3.95
CA THR A 71 -7.21 -20.00 -4.12
C THR A 71 -7.45 -19.03 -2.96
N LEU A 72 -6.63 -17.98 -2.89
CA LEU A 72 -6.78 -16.89 -1.93
C LEU A 72 -7.47 -15.70 -2.61
N ASP A 73 -8.49 -15.13 -1.97
CA ASP A 73 -9.11 -13.86 -2.36
C ASP A 73 -8.22 -12.71 -1.84
N SER A 74 -7.54 -12.06 -2.79
CA SER A 74 -6.62 -10.93 -2.55
C SER A 74 -7.32 -9.57 -2.39
N VAL A 75 -8.66 -9.56 -2.40
CA VAL A 75 -9.51 -8.37 -2.37
C VAL A 75 -9.00 -7.30 -3.36
N PRO A 76 -8.88 -7.67 -4.65
CA PRO A 76 -8.13 -6.88 -5.60
C PRO A 76 -8.79 -5.53 -5.89
N ASN A 77 -8.00 -4.62 -6.46
CA ASN A 77 -8.40 -3.28 -6.93
C ASN A 77 -8.84 -2.30 -5.82
N ARG A 78 -8.83 -2.72 -4.55
CA ARG A 78 -9.14 -1.85 -3.41
C ARG A 78 -7.88 -1.15 -2.92
N MET A 79 -7.91 0.18 -2.81
CA MET A 79 -6.87 0.92 -2.12
C MET A 79 -6.75 0.41 -0.69
N MET A 80 -5.57 -0.09 -0.30
CA MET A 80 -5.39 -0.80 0.98
C MET A 80 -4.74 0.06 2.03
N ASN A 81 -3.76 0.86 1.61
CA ASN A 81 -3.01 1.68 2.54
C ASN A 81 -2.48 2.93 1.84
N ALA A 82 -2.42 4.01 2.61
CA ALA A 82 -1.81 5.27 2.21
C ALA A 82 -1.09 5.91 3.40
N VAL A 83 0.05 6.54 3.13
CA VAL A 83 0.82 7.34 4.08
C VAL A 83 1.19 8.65 3.42
N TRP A 84 1.04 9.75 4.14
CA TRP A 84 1.48 11.05 3.69
C TRP A 84 2.56 11.53 4.65
N ARG A 85 3.79 11.66 4.16
CA ARG A 85 4.92 12.11 4.97
C ARG A 85 5.57 13.31 4.29
N ASP A 86 5.65 14.40 5.03
CA ASP A 86 6.12 15.68 4.50
C ASP A 86 5.32 15.99 3.21
N ASP A 87 5.97 16.10 2.05
CA ASP A 87 5.31 16.42 0.77
C ASP A 87 5.18 15.23 -0.18
N SER A 88 5.25 14.00 0.35
CA SER A 88 5.18 12.79 -0.45
C SER A 88 4.06 11.87 0.03
N LEU A 89 3.03 11.72 -0.79
CA LEU A 89 1.89 10.83 -0.56
C LEU A 89 2.13 9.49 -1.25
N TRP A 90 2.14 8.43 -0.46
CA TRP A 90 2.32 7.06 -0.93
C TRP A 90 1.05 6.26 -0.73
N ALA A 91 0.74 5.42 -1.71
CA ALA A 91 -0.45 4.57 -1.68
C ALA A 91 -0.16 3.20 -2.29
N THR A 92 -0.89 2.17 -1.86
CA THR A 92 -0.68 0.81 -2.37
C THR A 92 -1.95 -0.05 -2.39
N HIS A 93 -2.00 -0.96 -3.38
CA HIS A 93 -3.05 -1.97 -3.53
C HIS A 93 -2.64 -3.12 -4.46
N THR A 94 -3.49 -4.14 -4.56
CA THR A 94 -3.32 -5.26 -5.50
C THR A 94 -3.93 -4.96 -6.87
N VAL A 95 -3.15 -5.11 -7.96
CA VAL A 95 -3.57 -4.84 -9.36
C VAL A 95 -3.21 -5.97 -10.31
N ASN A 96 -3.66 -5.88 -11.56
CA ASN A 96 -3.32 -6.81 -12.64
C ASN A 96 -2.06 -6.36 -13.38
N VAL A 97 -1.03 -7.20 -13.38
CA VAL A 97 0.14 -7.07 -14.25
C VAL A 97 0.34 -8.39 -14.98
N GLY A 98 0.18 -8.38 -16.30
CA GLY A 98 0.39 -9.58 -17.13
C GLY A 98 -0.50 -10.77 -16.78
N GLY A 99 -1.67 -10.56 -16.15
CA GLY A 99 -2.57 -11.63 -15.69
C GLY A 99 -2.29 -12.11 -14.26
N ALA A 100 -1.32 -11.53 -13.56
CA ALA A 100 -0.99 -11.85 -12.18
C ALA A 100 -1.31 -10.71 -11.22
N ALA A 101 -1.85 -11.04 -10.05
CA ALA A 101 -1.92 -10.13 -8.92
C ALA A 101 -0.52 -9.63 -8.50
N ASN A 102 -0.37 -8.32 -8.47
CA ASN A 102 0.85 -7.63 -8.06
C ASN A 102 0.53 -6.52 -7.06
N ALA A 103 1.38 -6.40 -6.03
CA ALA A 103 1.39 -5.27 -5.13
C ALA A 103 1.93 -4.05 -5.89
N ARG A 104 1.06 -3.07 -6.12
CA ARG A 104 1.33 -1.82 -6.82
C ARG A 104 1.43 -0.70 -5.81
N TRP A 105 2.38 0.19 -6.03
CA TRP A 105 2.56 1.39 -5.22
C TRP A 105 2.64 2.65 -6.09
N TYR A 106 2.36 3.78 -5.46
CA TYR A 106 2.37 5.12 -6.04
C TYR A 106 3.12 6.06 -5.12
N GLU A 107 3.89 6.97 -5.70
CA GLU A 107 4.40 8.18 -5.03
C GLU A 107 3.81 9.39 -5.73
N ILE A 108 3.16 10.25 -4.96
CA ILE A 108 2.49 11.45 -5.43
C ILE A 108 3.15 12.65 -4.74
N ASP A 109 3.67 13.58 -5.54
CA ASP A 109 4.20 14.85 -5.07
C ASP A 109 3.05 15.76 -4.61
N THR A 110 3.16 16.23 -3.37
CA THR A 110 2.20 17.12 -2.69
C THR A 110 2.80 18.47 -2.30
N THR A 111 4.01 18.79 -2.79
CA THR A 111 4.74 20.06 -2.55
C THR A 111 3.86 21.28 -2.84
N ASN A 112 3.00 21.18 -3.85
CA ASN A 112 2.05 22.22 -4.24
C ASN A 112 0.63 21.64 -4.28
N SER A 113 -0.37 22.52 -4.34
CA SER A 113 -1.79 22.13 -4.48
C SER A 113 -2.14 21.50 -5.84
N ASN A 114 -1.16 21.29 -6.73
CA ASN A 114 -1.31 20.55 -7.98
C ASN A 114 -0.55 19.23 -7.86
N TYR A 115 -1.23 18.20 -7.39
CA TYR A 115 -0.62 16.90 -7.12
C TYR A 115 -0.19 16.20 -8.41
N THR A 116 1.05 15.70 -8.44
CA THR A 116 1.59 15.01 -9.61
C THR A 116 2.08 13.62 -9.24
N LEU A 117 1.88 12.67 -10.15
CA LEU A 117 2.38 11.31 -9.96
C LEU A 117 3.89 11.29 -10.23
N THR A 118 4.70 11.22 -9.17
CA THR A 118 6.16 11.16 -9.25
C THR A 118 6.60 9.84 -9.88
N GLN A 119 6.05 8.73 -9.38
CA GLN A 119 6.35 7.39 -9.87
C GLN A 119 5.30 6.38 -9.43
N THR A 120 5.30 5.25 -10.12
CA THR A 120 4.57 4.04 -9.73
C THR A 120 5.43 2.83 -10.01
N GLY A 121 5.26 1.77 -9.22
CA GLY A 121 5.98 0.51 -9.42
C GLY A 121 5.16 -0.69 -8.94
N ASN A 122 5.66 -1.87 -9.29
CA ASN A 122 5.13 -3.15 -8.81
C ASN A 122 6.20 -3.87 -8.01
N VAL A 123 5.78 -4.64 -7.00
CA VAL A 123 6.64 -5.64 -6.39
C VAL A 123 6.59 -6.89 -7.26
N ASP A 124 7.47 -6.94 -8.26
CA ASP A 124 7.60 -8.08 -9.18
C ASP A 124 8.49 -9.15 -8.54
N ALA A 125 7.89 -10.31 -8.26
CA ALA A 125 8.58 -11.47 -7.71
C ALA A 125 8.94 -12.53 -8.79
N GLY A 126 8.70 -12.22 -10.07
CA GLY A 126 8.95 -13.09 -11.20
C GLY A 126 7.70 -13.82 -11.72
N PRO A 127 7.85 -14.55 -12.85
CA PRO A 127 6.71 -15.14 -13.56
C PRO A 127 5.92 -16.14 -12.71
N GLY A 128 4.60 -15.96 -12.66
CA GLY A 128 3.68 -16.87 -11.96
C GLY A 128 3.70 -16.74 -10.42
N ILE A 129 4.45 -15.79 -9.89
CA ILE A 129 4.45 -15.45 -8.46
C ILE A 129 3.57 -14.22 -8.26
N HIS A 130 2.65 -14.32 -7.32
CA HIS A 130 1.69 -13.26 -7.03
C HIS A 130 2.11 -12.51 -5.78
N THR A 131 2.09 -11.17 -5.85
CA THR A 131 2.26 -10.28 -4.69
C THR A 131 0.96 -9.52 -4.46
N PHE A 132 0.47 -9.47 -3.23
CA PHE A 132 -0.88 -8.98 -2.94
C PHE A 132 -1.06 -8.62 -1.46
N MET A 133 -2.18 -7.99 -1.12
CA MET A 133 -2.46 -7.45 0.20
C MET A 133 -1.34 -6.55 0.76
N PRO A 134 -0.91 -5.49 0.04
CA PRO A 134 0.20 -4.67 0.49
C PRO A 134 -0.17 -3.63 1.56
N GLY A 135 0.82 -3.26 2.37
CA GLY A 135 0.86 -2.03 3.17
C GLY A 135 2.17 -1.28 2.91
N VAL A 136 2.14 0.05 2.88
CA VAL A 136 3.27 0.93 2.56
C VAL A 136 3.58 1.92 3.69
N SER A 137 4.85 2.17 3.96
CA SER A 137 5.27 3.27 4.84
C SER A 137 6.54 3.92 4.30
N VAL A 138 6.91 5.08 4.86
CA VAL A 138 8.07 5.86 4.42
C VAL A 138 8.82 6.41 5.62
N ASP A 139 10.13 6.19 5.65
CA ASP A 139 11.00 6.69 6.69
C ASP A 139 11.31 8.20 6.55
N SER A 140 12.03 8.77 7.52
CA SER A 140 12.44 10.17 7.51
C SER A 140 13.39 10.57 6.38
N GLU A 141 13.91 9.61 5.62
CA GLU A 141 14.83 9.86 4.51
C GLU A 141 14.17 9.72 3.14
N GLY A 142 12.86 9.44 3.12
CA GLY A 142 12.11 9.22 1.89
C GLY A 142 12.32 7.83 1.30
N ASN A 143 12.83 6.86 2.07
CA ASN A 143 12.87 5.48 1.64
C ASN A 143 11.50 4.85 1.90
N MET A 144 10.99 4.10 0.92
CA MET A 144 9.71 3.42 1.02
C MET A 144 9.91 1.96 1.42
N GLY A 145 9.17 1.52 2.43
CA GLY A 145 9.03 0.11 2.81
C GLY A 145 7.63 -0.40 2.45
N ILE A 146 7.55 -1.65 1.99
CA ILE A 146 6.28 -2.31 1.66
C ILE A 146 6.25 -3.72 2.25
N VAL A 147 5.17 -4.05 2.96
CA VAL A 147 4.87 -5.43 3.40
C VAL A 147 3.77 -6.00 2.53
N TYR A 148 3.82 -7.28 2.22
CA TYR A 148 2.86 -7.92 1.33
C TYR A 148 2.81 -9.44 1.53
N SER A 149 1.75 -10.06 1.02
CA SER A 149 1.68 -11.51 0.86
C SER A 149 2.25 -11.93 -0.49
N GLN A 150 2.96 -13.06 -0.50
CA GLN A 150 3.42 -13.71 -1.73
C GLN A 150 2.95 -15.17 -1.77
N SER A 151 2.44 -15.61 -2.93
CA SER A 151 1.99 -17.00 -3.13
C SER A 151 2.07 -17.40 -4.60
N SER A 152 2.15 -18.70 -4.88
CA SER A 152 2.14 -19.25 -6.24
C SER A 152 1.66 -20.70 -6.24
N THR A 153 1.62 -21.34 -7.39
CA THR A 153 1.35 -22.79 -7.48
C THR A 153 2.45 -23.66 -6.84
N THR A 154 3.63 -23.09 -6.59
CA THR A 154 4.81 -23.78 -6.04
C THR A 154 5.28 -23.22 -4.70
N GLN A 155 4.58 -22.22 -4.16
CA GLN A 155 4.87 -21.60 -2.87
C GLN A 155 3.58 -21.45 -2.05
N PHE A 156 3.63 -21.85 -0.78
CA PHE A 156 2.59 -21.48 0.19
C PHE A 156 2.57 -19.96 0.41
N PRO A 157 1.44 -19.37 0.84
CA PRO A 157 1.41 -17.95 1.16
C PRO A 157 2.48 -17.59 2.19
N ALA A 158 3.13 -16.44 2.01
CA ALA A 158 4.18 -15.98 2.91
C ALA A 158 4.06 -14.47 3.14
N MET A 159 4.40 -14.03 4.36
CA MET A 159 4.66 -12.63 4.65
C MET A 159 6.04 -12.25 4.11
N MET A 160 6.07 -11.17 3.33
CA MET A 160 7.25 -10.61 2.74
C MET A 160 7.38 -9.12 3.11
N TYR A 161 8.59 -8.58 3.02
CA TYR A 161 8.80 -7.16 2.84
C TYR A 161 9.70 -6.89 1.63
N ALA A 162 9.57 -5.70 1.05
CA ALA A 162 10.51 -5.13 0.11
C ALA A 162 10.58 -3.62 0.35
N GLY A 163 11.26 -2.90 -0.53
CA GLY A 163 11.24 -1.45 -0.51
C GLY A 163 12.26 -0.84 -1.46
N ARG A 164 12.40 0.47 -1.38
CA ARG A 164 13.33 1.25 -2.19
C ARG A 164 13.91 2.41 -1.40
N GLN A 165 15.18 2.70 -1.62
CA GLN A 165 15.79 3.95 -1.19
C GLN A 165 15.55 5.07 -2.21
N ILE A 166 15.70 6.33 -1.78
CA ILE A 166 15.55 7.48 -2.68
C ILE A 166 16.44 7.41 -3.93
N ALA A 167 17.64 6.83 -3.79
CA ALA A 167 18.62 6.67 -4.85
C ALA A 167 18.39 5.44 -5.77
N ASP A 168 17.44 4.56 -5.43
CA ASP A 168 17.11 3.42 -6.28
C ASP A 168 16.39 3.89 -7.56
N PRO A 169 16.56 3.19 -8.70
CA PRO A 169 15.86 3.51 -9.94
C PRO A 169 14.35 3.69 -9.73
N LEU A 170 13.79 4.75 -10.34
CA LEU A 170 12.36 5.04 -10.21
C LEU A 170 11.50 3.87 -10.71
N GLY A 171 10.36 3.67 -10.05
CA GLY A 171 9.38 2.64 -10.38
C GLY A 171 9.81 1.21 -10.02
N THR A 172 10.90 1.04 -9.28
CA THR A 172 11.41 -0.27 -8.86
C THR A 172 11.45 -0.44 -7.35
N THR A 173 11.43 -1.70 -6.91
CA THR A 173 11.73 -2.12 -5.55
C THR A 173 12.90 -3.09 -5.58
N ARG A 174 13.67 -3.14 -4.50
CA ARG A 174 14.67 -4.20 -4.29
C ARG A 174 13.98 -5.57 -4.16
N GLU A 175 14.79 -6.62 -4.28
CA GLU A 175 14.31 -8.00 -4.10
C GLU A 175 13.63 -8.16 -2.73
N GLY A 176 12.49 -8.86 -2.74
CA GLY A 176 11.71 -9.12 -1.54
C GLY A 176 12.40 -10.09 -0.59
N THR A 177 12.23 -9.87 0.71
CA THR A 177 12.73 -10.74 1.77
C THR A 177 11.56 -11.47 2.43
N VAL A 178 11.71 -12.78 2.63
CA VAL A 178 10.74 -13.60 3.37
C VAL A 178 10.84 -13.29 4.86
N VAL A 179 9.72 -12.86 5.45
CA VAL A 179 9.61 -12.67 6.91
C VAL A 179 9.08 -13.93 7.57
N LYS A 180 7.99 -14.47 7.03
CA LYS A 180 7.33 -15.66 7.54
C LYS A 180 6.72 -16.48 6.41
N ALA A 181 7.38 -17.59 6.08
CA ALA A 181 6.80 -18.59 5.20
C ALA A 181 5.76 -19.42 5.94
N SER A 182 4.61 -19.67 5.30
CA SER A 182 3.69 -20.70 5.78
C SER A 182 4.27 -22.09 5.48
N THR A 183 3.89 -23.07 6.30
CA THR A 183 4.27 -24.47 6.09
C THR A 183 3.18 -25.28 5.40
N THR A 184 2.03 -24.65 5.11
CA THR A 184 0.88 -25.27 4.46
C THR A 184 0.02 -24.22 3.75
N PHE A 185 -0.91 -24.68 2.92
CA PHE A 185 -1.93 -23.85 2.28
C PHE A 185 -3.01 -23.41 3.29
N TYR A 186 -3.89 -22.51 2.88
CA TYR A 186 -5.02 -22.07 3.68
C TYR A 186 -6.34 -22.28 2.94
N GLU A 187 -7.27 -22.95 3.60
CA GLU A 187 -8.64 -23.23 3.14
C GLU A 187 -9.68 -22.79 4.18
N GLY A 188 -9.30 -21.91 5.11
CA GLY A 188 -10.20 -21.39 6.14
C GLY A 188 -10.99 -22.46 6.89
N ILE A 189 -12.09 -22.03 7.51
CA ILE A 189 -12.95 -22.97 8.22
C ILE A 189 -13.75 -23.80 7.21
N PRO A 190 -13.67 -25.15 7.26
CA PRO A 190 -14.41 -26.01 6.35
C PRO A 190 -15.90 -25.66 6.29
N GLY A 191 -16.46 -25.60 5.08
CA GLY A 191 -17.89 -25.36 4.84
C GLY A 191 -18.32 -23.89 4.70
N ARG A 192 -17.40 -22.92 4.74
CA ARG A 192 -17.73 -21.48 4.59
C ARG A 192 -17.71 -20.92 3.16
N SER A 193 -16.96 -21.51 2.22
CA SER A 193 -16.93 -21.12 0.80
C SER A 193 -16.36 -22.25 -0.06
N PRO A 194 -16.79 -22.43 -1.32
CA PRO A 194 -16.11 -23.34 -2.23
C PRO A 194 -14.86 -22.67 -2.84
N ASN A 195 -13.69 -23.26 -2.58
CA ASN A 195 -12.43 -23.14 -3.36
C ASN A 195 -11.79 -21.73 -3.52
N GLN A 196 -12.29 -20.69 -2.85
CA GLN A 196 -11.62 -19.40 -2.73
C GLN A 196 -11.81 -18.82 -1.32
N TYR A 197 -10.71 -18.46 -0.66
CA TYR A 197 -10.71 -18.09 0.76
C TYR A 197 -10.14 -16.70 0.97
N ARG A 198 -10.87 -15.88 1.74
CA ARG A 198 -10.42 -14.54 2.14
C ARG A 198 -9.09 -14.61 2.88
N TRP A 199 -8.17 -13.73 2.53
CA TRP A 199 -6.80 -13.72 3.05
C TRP A 199 -6.29 -12.31 3.27
N GLY A 200 -5.61 -12.05 4.38
CA GLY A 200 -4.79 -10.85 4.55
C GLY A 200 -5.59 -9.56 4.64
N ASP A 201 -6.80 -9.60 5.18
CA ASP A 201 -7.49 -8.36 5.57
C ASP A 201 -6.63 -7.71 6.68
N TYR A 202 -6.26 -6.43 6.52
CA TYR A 202 -5.49 -5.64 7.50
C TYR A 202 -3.96 -5.91 7.62
N PRO A 203 -3.19 -5.89 6.52
CA PRO A 203 -1.73 -5.77 6.64
C PRO A 203 -1.38 -4.42 7.27
N GLY A 204 -0.36 -4.40 8.12
CA GLY A 204 0.06 -3.18 8.82
C GLY A 204 1.55 -2.92 8.62
N ILE A 205 1.90 -1.67 8.35
CA ILE A 205 3.28 -1.20 8.39
C ILE A 205 3.32 0.19 9.02
N ALA A 206 4.26 0.40 9.93
CA ALA A 206 4.44 1.67 10.61
C ALA A 206 5.93 1.96 10.79
N ILE A 207 6.28 3.24 10.87
CA ILE A 207 7.63 3.68 11.24
C ILE A 207 7.75 3.75 12.76
N ASP A 208 8.87 3.27 13.28
CA ASP A 208 9.25 3.44 14.68
C ASP A 208 9.50 4.93 14.96
N PRO A 209 8.73 5.56 15.86
CA PRO A 209 8.93 6.97 16.17
C PRO A 209 10.24 7.25 16.91
N ALA A 210 10.91 6.24 17.49
CA ALA A 210 12.15 6.42 18.22
C ALA A 210 13.33 6.77 17.31
N ASP A 211 13.33 6.28 16.07
CA ASP A 211 14.41 6.55 15.09
C ASP A 211 13.92 7.10 13.75
N SER A 212 12.61 7.10 13.50
CA SER A 212 11.97 7.48 12.24
C SER A 212 12.46 6.70 11.00
N LYS A 213 13.08 5.53 11.19
CA LYS A 213 13.77 4.74 10.16
C LYS A 213 13.43 3.26 10.16
N THR A 214 13.12 2.70 11.32
CA THR A 214 12.78 1.29 11.45
C THR A 214 11.32 1.08 11.07
N PHE A 215 11.07 0.19 10.11
CA PHE A 215 9.73 -0.22 9.72
C PHE A 215 9.31 -1.40 10.58
N TRP A 216 8.13 -1.33 11.21
CA TRP A 216 7.44 -2.44 11.85
C TRP A 216 6.33 -2.93 10.94
N GLY A 217 6.46 -4.16 10.46
CA GLY A 217 5.51 -4.82 9.58
C GLY A 217 4.74 -5.94 10.27
N LEU A 218 3.47 -6.13 9.91
CA LEU A 218 2.65 -7.26 10.32
C LEU A 218 1.82 -7.78 9.14
N HIS A 219 1.69 -9.10 9.04
CA HIS A 219 0.88 -9.77 8.03
C HIS A 219 0.45 -11.17 8.50
N GLU A 220 -0.48 -11.76 7.77
CA GLU A 220 -0.97 -13.11 7.99
C GLU A 220 -0.03 -14.18 7.40
N TYR A 221 -0.03 -15.35 8.01
CA TYR A 221 0.52 -16.59 7.48
C TYR A 221 -0.43 -17.75 7.81
N SER A 222 -0.31 -18.86 7.09
CA SER A 222 -1.11 -20.06 7.33
C SER A 222 -0.46 -20.85 8.46
N ALA A 223 -1.12 -20.84 9.62
CA ALA A 223 -0.72 -21.62 10.79
C ALA A 223 -1.18 -23.08 10.65
N SER A 224 -2.28 -23.31 9.93
CA SER A 224 -2.76 -24.61 9.48
C SER A 224 -3.72 -24.44 8.30
N ASN A 225 -4.13 -25.54 7.67
CA ASN A 225 -5.06 -25.50 6.55
C ASN A 225 -6.39 -24.80 6.88
N SER A 226 -6.77 -24.68 8.15
CA SER A 226 -8.01 -24.04 8.57
C SER A 226 -7.84 -22.83 9.49
N ALA A 227 -6.60 -22.39 9.72
CA ALA A 227 -6.31 -21.26 10.59
C ALA A 227 -5.16 -20.43 10.07
N TRP A 228 -5.38 -19.11 10.00
CA TRP A 228 -4.32 -18.14 9.83
C TRP A 228 -3.76 -17.74 11.20
N GLY A 229 -2.55 -17.18 11.19
CA GLY A 229 -1.94 -16.49 12.33
C GLY A 229 -1.28 -15.20 11.85
N THR A 230 -1.00 -14.29 12.78
CA THR A 230 -0.29 -13.04 12.47
C THR A 230 1.18 -13.18 12.85
N TRP A 231 2.06 -12.67 11.99
CA TRP A 231 3.47 -12.49 12.30
C TRP A 231 3.82 -11.01 12.19
N TRP A 232 4.82 -10.58 12.97
CA TRP A 232 5.33 -9.22 12.95
C TRP A 232 6.86 -9.26 12.97
N SER A 233 7.48 -8.30 12.30
CA SER A 233 8.93 -8.14 12.25
C SER A 233 9.29 -6.70 11.94
N SER A 234 10.48 -6.29 12.35
CA SER A 234 11.07 -5.02 11.94
C SER A 234 12.07 -5.17 10.80
N PHE A 235 12.24 -4.14 9.99
CA PHE A 235 13.35 -4.01 9.03
C PHE A 235 13.74 -2.54 8.85
N ARG A 236 14.93 -2.29 8.31
CA ARG A 236 15.40 -0.95 7.95
C ARG A 236 16.39 -1.03 6.80
N PHE A 237 16.58 0.07 6.08
CA PHE A 237 17.65 0.16 5.10
C PHE A 237 19.01 0.34 5.79
N ALA A 238 20.08 -0.13 5.14
CA ALA A 238 21.45 0.07 5.59
C ALA A 238 22.09 1.21 4.79
N ASN A 239 23.02 1.95 5.41
CA ASN A 239 23.81 3.02 4.79
C ASN A 239 22.98 4.13 4.14
N ASP A 240 22.19 4.78 4.98
CA ASP A 240 21.42 5.98 4.69
C ASP A 240 22.30 7.09 4.04
N PRO A 241 22.04 7.49 2.77
CA PRO A 241 22.65 8.70 2.23
C PRO A 241 22.10 9.94 2.98
N PRO A 242 22.85 11.04 3.05
CA PRO A 242 22.36 12.25 3.72
C PRO A 242 21.02 12.67 3.13
N PRO A 243 20.04 13.07 3.97
CA PRO A 243 18.72 13.45 3.50
C PRO A 243 18.83 14.61 2.49
N PRO A 244 17.97 14.67 1.46
CA PRO A 244 17.90 15.84 0.60
C PRO A 244 17.65 17.10 1.45
N PRO A 245 18.16 18.27 1.03
CA PRO A 245 17.98 19.50 1.79
C PRO A 245 16.48 19.77 2.01
N PRO A 246 16.08 20.30 3.18
CA PRO A 246 14.69 20.60 3.49
C PRO A 246 14.11 21.52 2.41
N ARG A 247 13.01 21.08 1.80
CA ARG A 247 12.27 21.89 0.83
C ARG A 247 11.48 22.94 1.61
N LEU A 248 11.78 24.21 1.37
CA LEU A 248 11.06 25.33 1.98
C LEU A 248 9.66 25.42 1.34
N HIS A 249 8.61 25.17 2.13
CA HIS A 249 7.22 25.29 1.68
C HIS A 249 6.66 26.69 1.95
N LEU A 250 6.07 27.28 0.91
CA LEU A 250 5.16 28.42 1.00
C LEU A 250 3.81 27.93 0.47
N HIS A 251 2.88 27.57 1.36
CA HIS A 251 1.50 27.29 0.96
C HIS A 251 0.71 28.61 0.91
N PRO A 252 0.17 29.02 -0.25
CA PRO A 252 -0.74 30.15 -0.33
C PRO A 252 -2.18 29.65 -0.18
N PHE A 253 -2.57 29.19 1.01
CA PHE A 253 -3.99 29.00 1.32
C PHE A 253 -4.53 30.29 1.98
N PRO A 254 -5.57 30.93 1.43
CA PRO A 254 -6.26 31.99 2.12
C PRO A 254 -7.11 31.40 3.25
N HIS A 255 -6.68 31.56 4.50
CA HIS A 255 -7.54 31.31 5.65
C HIS A 255 -8.66 32.37 5.68
N PRO A 256 -9.93 31.96 5.87
CA PRO A 256 -10.91 32.86 6.46
C PRO A 256 -10.40 33.23 7.86
N ALA A 257 -10.29 34.53 8.13
CA ALA A 257 -9.90 35.02 9.45
C ALA A 257 -10.84 34.43 10.51
N LEU A 258 -10.27 33.82 11.55
CA LEU A 258 -11.03 33.44 12.74
C LEU A 258 -11.63 34.72 13.32
N THR A 259 -12.96 34.84 13.28
CA THR A 259 -13.67 35.89 14.01
C THR A 259 -13.61 35.55 15.50
N PRO A 260 -13.36 36.55 16.37
CA PRO A 260 -13.24 36.35 17.81
C PRO A 260 -14.52 35.85 18.48
#